data_AF-A0A813M8I0-F1
#
_entry.id   AF-A0A813M8I0-F1
#
_cell.length_a   1.000
_cell.length_b   1.000
_cell.length_c   1.000
_cell.angle_alpha   90.00
_cell.angle_beta   90.00
_cell.angle_gamma   90.00
#
_symmetry.space_group_name_H-M   'P 1'
#
loop_
_entity.id
_entity.type
_entity.pdbx_description
1 polymer ?
#
loop_
_entity_poly.entity_id
_entity_poly.type
_entity_poly.pdbx_seq_one_letter_code
_entity_poly.pdbx_strand_id
1 'polypeptide(L)'
;MDVLRGRYQKLPEVRSKVVRVFISSTFSDTLSERDSLIDTVFPKLKDYCREKYGLEFQYSDMRWGIQTESADNHSEVETCLNEIRLCQKYSVATNFVVLLSHRYGSRPTAATISATLFEQLYQIVSSNVNLQKDAQLLTEWYQKDTNCVPPAYILRPISSILPNIKSKV
;
A
#
# COMPACT_ATOMS: atom_id res chain seq x y z
N MET A 1 -40.79 12.29 6.71
CA MET A 1 -39.66 11.45 7.14
C MET A 1 -39.54 10.25 6.21
N ASP A 2 -38.68 10.29 5.19
CA ASP A 2 -38.55 9.23 4.17
C ASP A 2 -38.04 7.89 4.72
N VAL A 3 -37.28 7.93 5.82
CA VAL A 3 -36.79 6.73 6.52
C VAL A 3 -37.92 5.89 7.09
N LEU A 4 -38.94 6.52 7.69
CA LEU A 4 -40.13 5.83 8.21
C LEU A 4 -41.04 5.26 7.10
N ARG A 5 -40.76 5.62 5.84
CA ARG A 5 -41.43 5.09 4.65
C ARG A 5 -40.59 4.04 3.92
N GLY A 6 -39.50 3.56 4.53
CA GLY A 6 -38.61 2.53 3.97
C GLY A 6 -37.70 3.01 2.83
N ARG A 7 -37.55 4.33 2.64
CA ARG A 7 -36.73 4.90 1.57
C ARG A 7 -35.32 5.23 2.08
N TYR A 8 -34.37 4.32 1.83
CA TYR A 8 -32.97 4.41 2.29
C TYR A 8 -31.99 5.04 1.28
N GLN A 9 -32.49 5.54 0.15
CA GLN A 9 -31.64 6.00 -0.97
C GLN A 9 -30.84 7.29 -0.68
N LYS A 10 -31.18 8.03 0.39
CA LYS A 10 -30.53 9.29 0.80
C LYS A 10 -30.39 9.39 2.31
N LEU A 11 -29.72 8.41 2.92
CA LEU A 11 -29.33 8.53 4.31
C LEU A 11 -28.13 9.49 4.43
N PRO A 12 -28.12 10.39 5.43
CA PRO A 12 -26.91 11.17 5.73
C PRO A 12 -25.79 10.21 6.13
N GLU A 13 -24.57 10.53 5.69
CA GLU A 13 -23.39 9.74 6.06
C GLU A 13 -23.21 9.77 7.58
N VAL A 14 -23.12 8.59 8.20
CA VAL A 14 -22.83 8.49 9.63
C VAL A 14 -21.42 9.01 9.82
N ARG A 15 -21.29 10.15 10.50
CA ARG A 15 -19.97 10.72 10.84
C ARG A 15 -19.21 9.69 11.67
N SER A 16 -18.04 9.29 11.16
CA SER A 16 -17.08 8.53 11.95
C SER A 16 -16.75 9.27 13.24
N LYS A 17 -16.37 8.54 14.29
CA LYS A 17 -15.86 9.12 15.55
C LYS A 17 -14.38 8.79 15.75
N VAL A 18 -13.69 8.48 14.65
CA VAL A 18 -12.31 8.00 14.67
C VAL A 18 -11.41 8.99 13.93
N VAL A 19 -10.29 9.34 14.54
CA VAL A 19 -9.12 9.93 13.89
C VAL A 19 -8.17 8.79 13.62
N ARG A 20 -8.07 8.35 12.36
CA ARG A 20 -7.19 7.25 11.93
C ARG A 20 -6.10 7.80 11.02
N VAL A 21 -4.85 7.65 11.41
CA VAL A 21 -3.70 8.20 10.68
C VAL A 21 -2.80 7.09 10.17
N PHE A 22 -2.51 7.07 8.88
CA PHE A 22 -1.45 6.25 8.31
C PHE A 22 -0.10 6.97 8.44
N ILE A 23 0.92 6.27 8.94
CA ILE A 23 2.28 6.78 9.07
C ILE A 23 3.16 6.13 8.00
N SER A 24 3.69 6.95 7.09
CA SER A 24 4.63 6.52 6.07
C SER A 24 6.03 7.02 6.41
N SER A 25 7.03 6.13 6.40
CA SER A 25 8.43 6.52 6.57
C SER A 25 9.39 5.49 5.98
N THR A 26 10.67 5.85 5.87
CA THR A 26 11.76 4.92 5.56
C THR A 26 12.21 4.16 6.82
N PHE A 27 12.64 2.90 6.65
CA PHE A 27 12.84 1.97 7.77
C PHE A 27 13.96 2.35 8.73
N SER A 28 15.14 2.68 8.20
CA SER A 28 16.37 2.70 9.01
C SER A 28 16.71 4.08 9.58
N ASP A 29 16.22 5.14 8.96
CA ASP A 29 16.62 6.53 9.23
C ASP A 29 15.51 7.39 9.85
N THR A 30 14.44 6.76 10.31
CA THR A 30 13.35 7.40 11.07
C THR A 30 13.00 6.64 12.35
N LEU A 31 13.88 5.75 12.82
CA LEU A 31 13.62 4.89 13.98
C LEU A 31 13.30 5.72 15.23
N SER A 32 14.19 6.66 15.58
CA SER A 32 14.04 7.51 16.76
C SER A 32 12.74 8.34 16.73
N GLU A 33 12.38 8.88 15.57
CA GLU A 33 11.15 9.65 15.38
C GLU A 33 9.91 8.78 15.59
N ARG A 34 9.93 7.54 15.06
CA ARG A 34 8.82 6.60 15.19
C ARG A 34 8.67 6.08 16.61
N ASP A 35 9.77 5.77 17.28
CA ASP A 35 9.75 5.36 18.69
C ASP A 35 9.18 6.50 19.56
N SER A 36 9.61 7.74 19.31
CA SER A 36 9.05 8.92 19.97
C SER A 36 7.54 9.12 19.70
N LEU A 37 7.08 8.85 18.47
CA LEU A 37 5.67 8.89 18.14
C LEU A 37 4.87 7.86 18.96
N ILE A 38 5.36 6.62 19.03
CA ILE A 38 4.69 5.52 19.74
C ILE A 38 4.69 5.75 21.25
N ASP A 39 5.85 6.08 21.82
CA ASP A 39 6.04 6.14 23.27
C ASP A 39 5.47 7.42 23.88
N THR A 40 5.52 8.53 23.14
CA THR A 40 5.21 9.86 23.70
C THR A 40 4.02 10.53 23.03
N VAL A 41 3.95 10.55 21.69
CA VAL A 41 2.98 11.40 20.97
C VAL A 41 1.61 10.73 20.87
N PHE A 42 1.52 9.48 20.42
CA PHE A 42 0.25 8.77 20.24
C PHE A 42 -0.55 8.59 21.53
N PRO A 43 0.05 8.29 22.70
CA PRO A 43 -0.70 8.25 23.96
C PRO A 43 -1.35 9.61 24.27
N LYS A 44 -0.59 10.70 24.14
CA LYS A 44 -1.11 12.07 24.37
C LYS A 44 -2.21 12.44 23.39
N LEU A 45 -2.06 12.09 22.11
CA LEU A 45 -3.10 12.32 21.10
C LEU A 45 -4.36 11.50 21.38
N LYS A 46 -4.21 10.26 21.83
CA LYS A 46 -5.33 9.40 22.21
C LYS A 46 -6.13 9.98 23.37
N ASP A 47 -5.44 10.44 24.42
CA ASP A 47 -6.08 11.08 25.56
C ASP A 47 -6.74 12.40 25.17
N TYR A 48 -6.04 13.25 24.41
CA TYR A 48 -6.57 14.51 23.92
C TYR A 48 -7.84 14.34 23.06
N CYS A 49 -7.82 13.42 22.07
CA CYS A 49 -8.96 13.14 21.21
C CYS A 49 -10.17 12.65 22.02
N ARG A 50 -9.92 11.75 22.98
CA ARG A 50 -10.96 11.16 23.83
C ARG A 50 -11.56 12.20 24.78
N GLU A 51 -10.74 12.94 25.50
CA GLU A 51 -11.18 13.84 26.57
C GLU A 51 -11.79 15.14 26.06
N LYS A 52 -11.26 15.70 24.96
CA LYS A 52 -11.71 16.99 24.44
C LYS A 52 -12.84 16.87 23.41
N TYR A 53 -12.83 15.80 22.62
CA TYR A 53 -13.75 15.68 21.48
C TYR A 53 -14.58 14.39 21.48
N GLY A 54 -14.35 13.47 22.42
CA GLY A 54 -15.01 12.17 22.42
C GLY A 54 -14.69 11.33 21.18
N LEU A 55 -13.50 11.54 20.59
CA LEU A 55 -13.01 10.83 19.41
C LEU A 55 -12.03 9.74 19.80
N GLU A 56 -12.03 8.65 19.04
CA GLU A 56 -11.02 7.60 19.15
C GLU A 56 -9.82 7.92 18.25
N PHE A 57 -8.60 7.80 18.77
CA PHE A 57 -7.38 7.91 17.97
C PHE A 57 -6.82 6.54 17.62
N GLN A 58 -6.55 6.32 16.34
CA GLN A 58 -5.93 5.13 15.79
C GLN A 58 -4.77 5.54 14.88
N TYR A 59 -3.70 4.74 14.88
CA TYR A 59 -2.60 4.89 13.94
C TYR A 59 -2.32 3.57 13.24
N SER A 60 -1.82 3.66 12.02
CA SER A 60 -1.44 2.52 11.19
C SER A 60 -0.01 2.71 10.71
N ASP A 61 0.88 1.82 11.15
CA ASP A 61 2.27 1.77 10.75
C ASP A 61 2.59 0.34 10.32
N MET A 62 2.55 0.10 9.01
CA MET A 62 2.69 -1.25 8.46
C MET A 62 4.11 -1.80 8.51
N ARG A 63 5.09 -1.03 8.99
CA ARG A 63 6.50 -1.45 9.02
C ARG A 63 6.80 -2.45 10.16
N TRP A 64 5.93 -2.57 11.17
CA TRP A 64 6.06 -3.53 12.27
C TRP A 64 5.43 -4.91 11.98
N GLY A 65 5.00 -5.17 10.74
CA GLY A 65 4.26 -6.40 10.43
C GLY A 65 4.10 -6.72 8.96
N ILE A 66 5.03 -6.30 8.09
CA ILE A 66 5.01 -6.75 6.70
C ILE A 66 5.27 -8.27 6.70
N GLN A 67 4.26 -9.04 6.31
CA GLN A 67 4.36 -10.49 6.23
C GLN A 67 5.30 -10.89 5.10
N THR A 68 6.10 -11.93 5.33
CA THR A 68 7.01 -12.54 4.36
C THR A 68 6.30 -12.88 3.04
N GLU A 69 5.03 -13.29 3.13
CA GLU A 69 4.15 -13.61 1.98
C GLU A 69 3.83 -12.39 1.10
N SER A 70 3.74 -11.19 1.70
CA SER A 70 3.49 -9.97 0.94
C SER A 70 4.69 -9.60 0.06
N ALA A 71 5.91 -9.93 0.52
CA ALA A 71 7.14 -9.73 -0.26
C ALA A 71 7.28 -10.74 -1.40
N ASP A 72 6.87 -11.99 -1.18
CA ASP A 72 6.88 -13.00 -2.25
C ASP A 72 5.93 -12.63 -3.39
N ASN A 73 4.74 -12.11 -3.05
CA ASN A 73 3.69 -11.77 -4.01
C ASN A 73 3.70 -10.29 -4.48
N HIS A 74 4.71 -9.50 -4.08
CA HIS A 74 4.85 -8.08 -4.45
C HIS A 74 3.64 -7.19 -4.07
N SER A 75 2.92 -7.54 -3.00
CA SER A 75 1.65 -6.89 -2.62
C SER A 75 1.79 -5.84 -1.50
N GLU A 76 3.00 -5.52 -1.05
CA GLU A 76 3.22 -4.62 0.09
C GLU A 76 2.74 -3.19 -0.21
N VAL A 77 3.05 -2.70 -1.42
CA VAL A 77 2.64 -1.37 -1.86
C VAL A 77 1.13 -1.27 -1.94
N GLU A 78 0.47 -2.29 -2.51
CA GLU A 78 -0.99 -2.32 -2.63
C GLU A 78 -1.65 -2.33 -1.25
N THR A 79 -1.12 -3.14 -0.33
CA THR A 79 -1.59 -3.20 1.06
C THR A 79 -1.49 -1.83 1.73
N CYS A 80 -0.35 -1.13 1.59
CA CYS A 80 -0.17 0.22 2.13
C CYS A 80 -1.15 1.22 1.50
N LEU A 81 -1.34 1.19 0.18
CA LEU A 81 -2.29 2.06 -0.51
C LEU A 81 -3.75 1.81 -0.09
N ASN A 82 -4.13 0.55 0.11
CA ASN A 82 -5.44 0.20 0.63
C ASN A 82 -5.65 0.73 2.05
N GLU A 83 -4.66 0.61 2.91
CA GLU A 83 -4.73 1.15 4.26
C GLU A 83 -4.83 2.68 4.29
N ILE A 84 -4.11 3.38 3.40
CA ILE A 84 -4.25 4.84 3.22
C ILE A 84 -5.68 5.19 2.81
N ARG A 85 -6.28 4.46 1.84
CA ARG A 85 -7.68 4.67 1.42
C ARG A 85 -8.66 4.46 2.58
N LEU A 86 -8.42 3.47 3.43
CA LEU A 86 -9.24 3.25 4.63
C LEU A 86 -9.12 4.41 5.61
N CYS A 87 -7.92 4.94 5.84
CA CYS A 87 -7.71 6.12 6.67
C CYS A 87 -8.44 7.35 6.10
N GLN A 88 -8.37 7.56 4.78
CA GLN A 88 -9.08 8.66 4.10
C GLN A 88 -10.60 8.52 4.19
N LYS A 89 -11.12 7.29 4.11
CA LYS A 89 -12.55 7.00 4.17
C LYS A 89 -13.11 7.18 5.58
N TYR A 90 -12.37 6.76 6.61
CA TYR A 90 -12.91 6.66 7.97
C TYR A 90 -12.40 7.71 8.94
N SER A 91 -11.27 8.38 8.68
CA SER A 91 -10.77 9.42 9.58
C SER A 91 -11.59 10.69 9.42
N VAL A 92 -11.98 11.30 10.54
CA VAL A 92 -12.67 12.60 10.55
C VAL A 92 -11.74 13.79 10.32
N ALA A 93 -10.43 13.58 10.40
CA ALA A 93 -9.43 14.63 10.35
C ALA A 93 -8.21 14.15 9.54
N THR A 94 -7.00 14.53 9.96
CA THR A 94 -5.75 14.03 9.39
C THR A 94 -5.80 12.52 9.22
N ASN A 95 -5.43 12.05 8.03
CA ASN A 95 -5.47 10.62 7.67
C ASN A 95 -4.12 10.07 7.19
N PHE A 96 -3.15 10.93 6.93
CA PHE A 96 -1.83 10.54 6.41
C PHE A 96 -0.75 11.48 6.93
N VAL A 97 0.37 10.90 7.40
CA VAL A 97 1.58 11.61 7.81
C VAL A 97 2.78 10.91 7.19
N VAL A 98 3.71 11.68 6.63
CA VAL A 98 4.97 11.17 6.09
C VAL A 98 6.15 11.71 6.89
N LEU A 99 7.07 10.83 7.26
CA LEU A 99 8.38 11.18 7.80
C LEU A 99 9.41 11.02 6.69
N LEU A 100 10.08 12.13 6.36
CA LEU A 100 11.14 12.18 5.36
C LEU A 100 12.47 12.39 6.06
N SER A 101 13.50 11.69 5.59
CA SER A 101 14.87 11.77 6.11
C SER A 101 15.84 11.64 4.95
N HIS A 102 17.03 11.07 5.17
CA HIS A 102 18.12 11.06 4.20
C HIS A 102 18.02 9.93 3.17
N ARG A 103 17.07 9.00 3.30
CA ARG A 103 16.88 7.90 2.36
C ARG A 103 15.68 8.10 1.45
N TYR A 104 15.84 7.67 0.21
CA TYR A 104 14.74 7.62 -0.76
C TYR A 104 13.75 6.49 -0.47
N GLY A 105 14.22 5.37 0.09
CA GLY A 105 13.42 4.18 0.35
C GLY A 105 13.47 3.15 -0.79
N SER A 106 12.64 2.11 -0.67
CA SER A 106 12.53 1.04 -1.67
C SER A 106 11.72 1.50 -2.89
N ARG A 107 12.18 1.12 -4.08
CA ARG A 107 11.44 1.29 -5.34
C ARG A 107 11.13 -0.10 -5.91
N PRO A 108 10.03 -0.73 -5.48
CA PRO A 108 9.67 -2.04 -5.99
C PRO A 108 9.28 -1.95 -7.48
N THR A 109 9.49 -3.06 -8.17
CA THR A 109 8.99 -3.27 -9.53
C THR A 109 7.46 -3.26 -9.52
N ALA A 110 6.85 -2.79 -10.62
CA ALA A 110 5.39 -2.76 -10.71
C ALA A 110 4.80 -4.19 -10.69
N ALA A 111 4.04 -4.52 -9.66
CA ALA A 111 3.39 -5.83 -9.55
C ALA A 111 2.37 -6.09 -10.67
N THR A 112 1.82 -5.03 -11.27
CA THR A 112 0.83 -5.10 -12.34
C THR A 112 1.13 -4.04 -13.40
N ILE A 113 1.11 -4.46 -14.67
CA ILE A 113 1.28 -3.60 -15.84
C ILE A 113 0.11 -3.88 -16.78
N SER A 114 -0.54 -2.85 -17.34
CA SER A 114 -1.62 -3.09 -18.31
C SER A 114 -1.08 -3.85 -19.53
N ALA A 115 -1.90 -4.72 -20.13
CA ALA A 115 -1.45 -5.53 -21.27
C ALA A 115 -0.94 -4.66 -22.43
N THR A 116 -1.65 -3.57 -22.74
CA THR A 116 -1.23 -2.61 -23.77
C THR A 116 0.16 -2.05 -23.49
N LEU A 117 0.43 -1.60 -22.26
CA LEU A 117 1.73 -1.01 -21.90
C LEU A 117 2.83 -2.07 -21.90
N PHE A 118 2.56 -3.26 -21.35
CA PHE A 118 3.53 -4.35 -21.33
C PHE A 118 3.94 -4.77 -22.74
N GLU A 119 2.97 -4.94 -23.63
CA GLU A 119 3.21 -5.34 -25.03
C GLU A 119 4.02 -4.27 -25.76
N GLN A 120 3.73 -2.97 -25.55
CA GLN A 120 4.54 -1.88 -26.10
C GLN A 120 5.98 -1.89 -25.58
N LEU A 121 6.17 -2.06 -24.27
CA LEU A 121 7.49 -2.17 -23.66
C LEU A 121 8.26 -3.36 -24.23
N TYR A 122 7.61 -4.52 -24.31
CA TYR A 122 8.21 -5.73 -24.84
C TYR A 122 8.69 -5.55 -26.29
N GLN A 123 7.88 -4.94 -27.17
CA GLN A 123 8.27 -4.67 -28.56
C GLN A 123 9.52 -3.78 -28.68
N ILE A 124 9.62 -2.74 -27.84
CA ILE A 124 10.79 -1.84 -27.82
C ILE A 124 12.03 -2.59 -27.35
N VAL A 125 11.90 -3.43 -26.32
CA VAL A 125 13.03 -4.18 -25.75
C VAL A 125 13.46 -5.31 -26.69
N SER A 126 12.52 -6.06 -27.29
CA SER A 126 12.80 -7.20 -28.15
C SER A 126 13.42 -6.81 -29.50
N SER A 127 13.12 -5.61 -30.00
CA SER A 127 13.70 -5.09 -31.25
C SER A 127 15.14 -4.62 -31.09
N ASN A 128 15.62 -4.41 -29.86
CA ASN A 128 16.99 -4.02 -29.59
C ASN A 128 17.87 -5.25 -29.31
N VAL A 129 18.83 -5.52 -30.19
CA VAL A 129 19.76 -6.67 -30.07
C VAL A 129 20.53 -6.66 -28.74
N ASN A 130 20.80 -5.48 -28.18
CA ASN A 130 21.53 -5.36 -26.90
C ASN A 130 20.69 -5.69 -25.68
N LEU A 131 19.36 -5.76 -25.80
CA LEU A 131 18.42 -5.95 -24.68
C LEU A 131 17.70 -7.31 -24.72
N GLN A 132 18.20 -8.27 -25.50
CA GLN A 132 17.58 -9.60 -25.63
C GLN A 132 17.41 -10.31 -24.27
N LYS A 133 18.37 -10.13 -23.35
CA LYS A 133 18.27 -10.67 -21.99
C LYS A 133 17.13 -10.01 -21.20
N ASP A 134 16.91 -8.72 -21.37
CA ASP A 134 15.84 -7.99 -20.67
C ASP A 134 14.45 -8.41 -21.20
N ALA A 135 14.34 -8.64 -22.51
CA ALA A 135 13.12 -9.19 -23.10
C ALA A 135 12.77 -10.56 -22.52
N GLN A 136 13.78 -11.43 -22.33
CA GLN A 136 13.61 -12.73 -21.70
C GLN A 136 13.13 -12.60 -20.26
N LEU A 137 13.76 -11.72 -19.46
CA LEU A 137 13.35 -11.45 -18.08
C LEU A 137 11.90 -10.97 -17.99
N LEU A 138 11.45 -10.08 -18.89
CA LEU A 138 10.07 -9.62 -18.91
C LEU A 138 9.08 -10.79 -19.09
N THR A 139 9.33 -11.68 -20.05
CA THR A 139 8.44 -12.83 -20.30
C THR A 139 8.55 -13.94 -19.27
N GLU A 140 9.69 -14.04 -18.59
CA GLU A 140 9.90 -15.01 -17.51
C GLU A 140 9.14 -14.59 -16.24
N TRP A 141 9.27 -13.31 -15.86
CA TRP A 141 8.75 -12.76 -14.61
C TRP A 141 7.30 -12.30 -14.68
N TYR A 142 6.79 -11.89 -15.85
CA TYR A 142 5.41 -11.43 -15.97
C TYR A 142 4.54 -12.42 -16.72
N GLN A 143 3.36 -12.69 -16.14
CA GLN A 143 2.35 -13.53 -16.75
C GLN A 143 1.11 -12.72 -17.10
N LYS A 144 0.60 -12.88 -18.33
CA LYS A 144 -0.65 -12.25 -18.75
C LYS A 144 -1.82 -12.89 -18.02
N ASP A 145 -2.56 -12.07 -17.29
CA ASP A 145 -3.86 -12.40 -16.74
C ASP A 145 -4.97 -11.88 -17.66
N THR A 146 -5.72 -12.83 -18.22
CA THR A 146 -6.86 -12.55 -19.11
C THR A 146 -8.20 -12.50 -18.37
N ASN A 147 -8.22 -12.88 -17.08
CA ASN A 147 -9.39 -12.73 -16.22
C ASN A 147 -9.53 -11.30 -15.70
N CYS A 148 -8.43 -10.54 -15.66
CA CYS A 148 -8.44 -9.12 -15.36
C CYS A 148 -9.11 -8.33 -16.52
N VAL A 149 -9.98 -7.39 -16.18
CA VAL A 149 -10.67 -6.53 -17.16
C VAL A 149 -10.36 -5.07 -16.83
N PRO A 150 -9.54 -4.37 -17.63
CA PRO A 150 -8.85 -4.84 -18.84
C PRO A 150 -7.68 -5.80 -18.54
N PRO A 151 -7.26 -6.65 -19.50
CA PRO A 151 -6.16 -7.59 -19.30
C PRO A 151 -4.87 -6.91 -18.85
N ALA A 152 -4.11 -7.61 -17.99
CA ALA A 152 -2.89 -7.08 -17.40
C ALA A 152 -1.82 -8.18 -17.30
N TYR A 153 -0.56 -7.77 -17.23
CA TYR A 153 0.56 -8.65 -16.89
C TYR A 153 0.87 -8.49 -15.40
N ILE A 154 0.87 -9.62 -14.68
CA ILE A 154 1.12 -9.70 -13.25
C ILE A 154 2.53 -10.24 -13.02
N LEU A 155 3.28 -9.56 -12.15
CA LEU A 155 4.58 -10.02 -11.71
C LEU A 155 4.41 -11.30 -10.89
N ARG A 156 5.08 -12.37 -11.32
CA ARG A 156 4.97 -13.69 -10.70
C ARG A 156 5.63 -13.68 -9.31
N PRO A 157 5.17 -14.52 -8.38
CA PRO A 157 5.80 -14.63 -7.07
C PRO A 157 7.27 -15.01 -7.17
N ILE A 158 8.11 -14.50 -6.27
CA ILE A 158 9.56 -14.76 -6.27
C ILE A 158 9.82 -16.28 -6.19
N SER A 159 9.11 -16.97 -5.31
CA SER A 159 9.17 -18.41 -5.10
C SER A 159 8.84 -19.23 -6.36
N SER A 160 8.08 -18.68 -7.31
CA SER A 160 7.70 -19.37 -8.55
C SER A 160 8.84 -19.49 -9.56
N ILE A 161 9.86 -18.63 -9.45
CA ILE A 161 11.05 -18.63 -10.32
C ILE A 161 12.29 -19.01 -9.50
N LEU A 162 12.34 -18.60 -8.23
CA LEU A 162 13.46 -18.78 -7.32
C LEU A 162 13.00 -19.50 -6.04
N PRO A 163 12.74 -20.82 -6.09
CA PRO A 163 12.05 -21.57 -5.03
C PRO A 163 12.79 -21.64 -3.69
N ASN A 164 14.12 -21.42 -3.69
CA ASN A 164 14.95 -21.48 -2.48
C ASN A 164 15.36 -20.10 -1.95
N ILE A 165 14.80 -19.01 -2.48
CA ILE A 165 15.03 -17.68 -1.90
C ILE A 165 14.21 -17.56 -0.63
N LYS A 166 14.92 -17.55 0.51
CA LYS A 166 14.37 -16.98 1.74
C LYS A 166 14.41 -15.47 1.57
N SER A 167 13.26 -14.81 1.55
CA SER A 167 13.23 -13.35 1.64
C SER A 167 13.95 -12.95 2.93
N LYS A 168 15.11 -12.31 2.82
CA LYS A 168 15.74 -11.69 3.98
C LYS A 168 14.83 -10.53 4.40
N VAL A 169 14.24 -10.67 5.58
CA VAL A 169 13.56 -9.59 6.30
C VAL A 169 14.58 -8.52 6.66
#